data_AF-A0A6G1YM17-F1
#
_entry.id   AF-A0A6G1YM17-F1
#
_cell.length_a   1.000
_cell.length_b   1.000
_cell.length_c   1.000
_cell.angle_alpha   90.00
_cell.angle_beta   90.00
_cell.angle_gamma   90.00
#
_symmetry.space_group_name_H-M   'P 1'
#
loop_
_entity.id
_entity.type
_entity.pdbx_description
1 polymer ?
#
loop_
_entity_poly.entity_id
_entity_poly.type
_entity_poly.pdbx_seq_one_letter_code
_entity_poly.pdbx_strand_id
1 'polypeptide(L)' 'EMETGVPVITNTSLNVMNQPICLSPVDALSTFYSTGMDGIAIGDYLLLK' A
#
# COMPACT_ATOMS: atom_id res chain seq x y z
N GLU A 1 18.89 -3.77 -3.30
CA GLU A 1 20.21 -4.43 -3.17
C GLU A 1 20.87 -4.14 -1.83
N MET A 2 21.02 -2.86 -1.41
CA MET A 2 21.70 -2.55 -0.13
C MET A 2 20.94 -2.95 1.14
N GLU A 3 19.60 -2.84 1.19
CA GLU A 3 18.86 -3.22 2.41
C GLU A 3 18.56 -4.72 2.49
N THR A 4 17.98 -5.29 1.42
CA THR A 4 17.48 -6.67 1.42
C THR A 4 18.47 -7.68 0.81
N GLY A 5 19.61 -7.24 0.25
CA GLY A 5 20.58 -8.11 -0.44
C GLY A 5 20.12 -8.67 -1.78
N VAL A 6 18.82 -8.59 -2.09
CA VAL A 6 18.18 -9.14 -3.29
C VAL A 6 17.27 -8.07 -3.91
N PRO A 7 17.37 -7.76 -5.22
CA PRO A 7 16.57 -6.72 -5.88
C PRO A 7 15.14 -7.21 -6.19
N VAL A 8 14.41 -7.70 -5.18
CA VAL A 8 13.05 -8.24 -5.33
C VAL A 8 12.13 -7.64 -4.26
N ILE A 9 10.89 -7.36 -4.62
CA ILE A 9 9.82 -6.89 -3.74
C ILE A 9 8.58 -7.76 -3.88
N THR A 10 7.73 -7.76 -2.85
CA THR A 10 6.40 -8.36 -2.92
C THR A 10 5.41 -7.35 -3.47
N ASN A 11 4.74 -7.72 -4.56
CA ASN A 11 3.62 -6.96 -5.12
C ASN A 11 2.34 -7.80 -4.95
N THR A 12 1.40 -7.30 -4.15
CA THR A 12 0.10 -7.93 -3.89
C THR A 12 -1.02 -6.92 -4.14
N SER A 13 -2.26 -7.40 -4.26
CA SER A 13 -3.42 -6.53 -4.40
C SER A 13 -3.51 -5.52 -3.26
N LEU A 14 -3.67 -4.23 -3.59
CA LEU A 14 -4.01 -3.21 -2.60
C LEU A 14 -5.50 -3.33 -2.29
N ASN A 15 -5.82 -4.14 -1.27
CA ASN A 15 -7.16 -4.36 -0.76
C ASN A 15 -7.11 -4.92 0.67
N VAL A 16 -8.28 -5.00 1.29
CA VAL A 16 -8.50 -5.87 2.45
C VAL A 16 -9.00 -7.23 1.94
N MET A 17 -8.75 -8.30 2.70
CA MET A 17 -9.25 -9.64 2.35
C MET A 17 -10.75 -9.60 2.05
N ASN A 18 -11.16 -10.26 0.96
CA ASN A 18 -12.54 -10.28 0.44
C ASN A 18 -13.07 -8.94 -0.10
N GLN A 19 -12.22 -7.95 -0.33
CA GLN A 19 -12.57 -6.70 -1.04
C GLN A 19 -11.96 -6.67 -2.45
N PRO A 20 -12.59 -5.96 -3.41
CA PRO A 20 -11.94 -5.68 -4.69
C PRO A 20 -10.68 -4.83 -4.49
N ILE A 21 -9.83 -4.80 -5.52
CA ILE A 21 -8.68 -3.88 -5.57
C ILE A 21 -9.20 -2.43 -5.53
N CYS A 22 -8.49 -1.55 -4.81
CA CYS A 22 -8.78 -0.11 -4.75
C CYS A 22 -8.78 0.52 -6.15
N LEU A 23 -9.77 1.36 -6.46
CA LEU A 23 -9.88 2.06 -7.75
C LEU A 23 -9.94 3.58 -7.60
N SER A 24 -9.88 4.09 -6.37
CA SER A 24 -9.87 5.53 -6.08
C SER A 24 -8.92 5.86 -4.93
N PRO A 25 -8.46 7.14 -4.82
CA PRO A 25 -7.69 7.59 -3.66
C PRO A 25 -8.43 7.38 -2.34
N VAL A 26 -9.76 7.47 -2.35
CA VAL A 26 -10.60 7.25 -1.16
C VAL A 26 -10.53 5.78 -0.72
N ASP A 27 -10.60 4.84 -1.65
CA ASP A 27 -10.44 3.41 -1.34
C ASP A 27 -9.05 3.12 -0.75
N ALA A 28 -8.01 3.68 -1.38
CA ALA A 28 -6.62 3.52 -0.95
C ALA A 28 -6.41 4.07 0.48
N LEU A 29 -6.97 5.24 0.80
CA LEU A 29 -6.93 5.81 2.14
C LEU A 29 -7.71 4.96 3.15
N SER A 30 -8.89 4.46 2.78
CA SER A 30 -9.67 3.56 3.63
C SER A 30 -8.88 2.29 3.95
N THR A 31 -8.27 1.65 2.95
CA THR A 31 -7.39 0.49 3.14
C THR A 31 -6.16 0.84 3.97
N PHE A 32 -5.54 2.01 3.77
CA PHE A 32 -4.42 2.47 4.59
C PHE A 32 -4.77 2.58 6.08
N TYR A 33 -5.86 3.28 6.41
CA TYR A 33 -6.25 3.50 7.80
C TYR A 33 -6.88 2.27 8.49
N SER A 34 -7.39 1.31 7.72
CA SER A 34 -7.99 0.07 8.26
C SER A 34 -7.02 -1.11 8.40
N THR A 35 -5.75 -0.94 7.98
CA THR A 35 -4.74 -2.00 8.02
C THR A 35 -3.53 -1.59 8.86
N GLY A 36 -2.54 -2.48 8.94
CA GLY A 36 -1.27 -2.25 9.63
C GLY A 36 -0.17 -1.69 8.74
N MET A 37 -0.49 -1.06 7.60
CA MET A 37 0.53 -0.47 6.73
C MET A 37 1.26 0.70 7.39
N ASP A 38 2.57 0.77 7.20
CA ASP A 38 3.42 1.84 7.75
C ASP A 38 3.36 3.13 6.93
N GLY A 39 3.10 3.03 5.62
CA GLY A 39 2.96 4.17 4.73
C GLY A 39 2.22 3.83 3.44
N ILE A 40 1.73 4.87 2.74
CA ILE A 40 1.09 4.77 1.43
C ILE A 40 1.50 5.93 0.52
N ALA A 41 1.83 5.62 -0.73
CA ALA A 41 2.11 6.59 -1.77
C ALA A 41 0.94 6.66 -2.77
N ILE A 42 0.39 7.86 -3.00
CA ILE A 42 -0.73 8.11 -3.92
C ILE A 42 -0.39 9.34 -4.77
N GLY A 43 -0.06 9.12 -6.04
CA GLY A 43 0.45 10.20 -6.90
C GLY A 43 1.71 10.84 -6.28
N ASP A 44 1.70 12.17 -6.15
CA ASP A 44 2.81 12.95 -5.58
C ASP A 44 2.81 13.03 -4.04
N TYR A 45 1.91 12.30 -3.38
CA TYR A 45 1.75 12.34 -1.91
C TYR A 45 2.25 11.05 -1.27
N LEU A 46 3.00 11.21 -0.17
CA LEU A 46 3.39 10.12 0.73
C LEU A 46 2.79 10.39 2.11
N LEU A 47 2.02 9.43 2.60
CA LEU A 47 1.49 9.45 3.97
C LEU A 47 2.22 8.37 4.77
N LEU A 48 2.62 8.73 5.98
CA LEU A 48 3.24 7.84 6.96
C LEU A 48 2.37 7.84 8.22
N LYS A 49 2.32 6.72 8.93
CA LYS A 49 1.56 6.57 10.17
C LYS A 49 2.25 7.22 11.37
#